data_AF-A0A0B0EHI3-F1
#
_entry.id   AF-A0A0B0EHI3-F1
#
_cell.length_a   1.000
_cell.length_b   1.000
_cell.length_c   1.000
_cell.angle_alpha   90.00
_cell.angle_beta   90.00
_cell.angle_gamma   90.00
#
_symmetry.space_group_name_H-M   'P 1'
#
loop_
_entity.id
_entity.type
_entity.pdbx_description
1 polymer ?
#
loop_
_entity_poly.entity_id
_entity_poly.type
_entity_poly.pdbx_seq_one_letter_code
_entity_poly.pdbx_strand_id
1 'polypeptide(L)'
;MDWGMKNRLSSIMGSDGKCMFMPIDHGYFLGPTNNLEKPGETIKPIIEYCDALFVTRGVLRAAIDPVGSKPIILRVSGGTSVVGGDLANEGLTTSIKDAVRLNVSGVGLSVFIGSSYERQTLLNLGKLVDECEEYGIPVMAVTAVGKELEKRDARYLALCCRIAAEIGAKVVKTYWCEEFEKVTEAVLFP
;
A
#
# COMPACT_ATOMS: atom_id res chain seq x y z
N MET A 1 -6.36 17.10 8.17
CA MET A 1 -6.63 16.71 6.77
C MET A 1 -7.54 17.73 6.15
N ASP A 2 -7.22 18.16 4.92
CA ASP A 2 -8.12 18.95 4.10
C ASP A 2 -9.34 18.13 3.65
N TRP A 3 -10.28 18.79 2.98
CA TRP A 3 -11.53 18.17 2.54
C TRP A 3 -11.32 17.03 1.52
N GLY A 4 -10.42 17.21 0.55
CA GLY A 4 -10.18 16.24 -0.53
C GLY A 4 -9.53 14.96 -0.03
N MET A 5 -8.52 15.07 0.84
CA MET A 5 -7.91 13.89 1.47
C MET A 5 -8.90 13.13 2.35
N LYS A 6 -9.71 13.86 3.15
CA LYS A 6 -10.77 13.24 3.96
C LYS A 6 -11.80 12.52 3.09
N ASN A 7 -12.22 13.11 1.97
CA ASN A 7 -13.15 12.48 1.04
C ASN A 7 -12.57 11.19 0.44
N ARG A 8 -11.31 11.21 0.00
CA ARG A 8 -10.63 10.03 -0.54
C ARG A 8 -10.51 8.90 0.48
N LEU A 9 -10.11 9.18 1.72
CA LEU A 9 -10.10 8.17 2.77
C LEU A 9 -11.51 7.66 3.06
N SER A 10 -12.51 8.54 3.13
CA SER A 10 -13.89 8.08 3.37
C SER A 10 -14.41 7.16 2.27
N SER A 11 -13.91 7.29 1.03
CA SER A 11 -14.33 6.42 -0.06
C SER A 11 -13.87 4.97 0.11
N ILE A 12 -12.73 4.72 0.76
CA ILE A 12 -12.20 3.36 0.98
C ILE A 12 -12.73 2.72 2.27
N MET A 13 -13.34 3.49 3.17
CA MET A 13 -13.86 2.97 4.43
C MET A 13 -15.31 2.52 4.26
N GLY A 14 -15.62 1.32 4.75
CA GLY A 14 -16.97 0.83 4.93
C GLY A 14 -17.76 1.67 5.94
N SER A 15 -19.08 1.45 5.99
CA SER A 15 -20.00 2.20 6.85
C SER A 15 -19.73 2.05 8.35
N ASP A 16 -19.03 0.99 8.74
CA ASP A 16 -18.62 0.70 10.12
C ASP A 16 -17.30 1.40 10.52
N GLY A 17 -16.72 2.19 9.62
CA GLY A 17 -15.45 2.84 9.84
C GLY A 17 -14.25 1.89 9.75
N LYS A 18 -14.40 0.72 9.12
CA LYS A 18 -13.31 -0.23 8.80
C LYS A 18 -13.17 -0.39 7.29
N CYS A 19 -12.11 -1.04 6.84
CA CYS A 19 -11.87 -1.27 5.41
C CYS A 19 -11.42 -2.71 5.17
N MET A 20 -12.13 -3.42 4.30
CA MET A 20 -11.71 -4.67 3.70
C MET A 20 -11.26 -4.42 2.26
N PHE A 21 -9.98 -4.07 2.07
CA PHE A 21 -9.41 -3.93 0.73
C PHE A 21 -8.81 -5.25 0.22
N MET A 22 -8.89 -5.45 -1.10
CA MET A 22 -8.39 -6.66 -1.77
C MET A 22 -7.07 -6.38 -2.50
N PRO A 23 -5.93 -6.89 -2.00
CA PRO A 23 -4.64 -6.74 -2.68
C PRO A 23 -4.49 -7.73 -3.84
N ILE A 24 -4.24 -7.20 -5.03
CA ILE A 24 -3.92 -7.94 -6.25
C ILE A 24 -2.67 -7.40 -6.94
N ASP A 25 -1.80 -6.70 -6.19
CA ASP A 25 -0.59 -6.06 -6.70
C ASP A 25 0.61 -7.01 -6.80
N HIS A 26 0.55 -8.19 -6.18
CA HIS A 26 1.64 -9.17 -6.02
C HIS A 26 2.50 -9.42 -7.27
N GLY A 27 1.91 -9.38 -8.46
CA GLY A 27 2.62 -9.63 -9.71
C GLY A 27 3.73 -8.62 -10.03
N TYR A 28 3.79 -7.47 -9.35
CA TYR A 28 4.85 -6.46 -9.58
C TYR A 28 6.28 -7.00 -9.35
N PHE A 29 6.44 -8.03 -8.51
CA PHE A 29 7.71 -8.70 -8.24
C PHE A 29 7.65 -10.23 -8.31
N LEU A 30 6.46 -10.83 -8.16
CA LEU A 30 6.24 -12.28 -8.25
C LEU A 30 5.91 -12.78 -9.67
N GLY A 31 5.51 -11.91 -10.60
CA GLY A 31 4.95 -12.34 -11.88
C GLY A 31 3.56 -12.97 -11.73
N PRO A 32 3.16 -13.93 -12.58
CA PRO A 32 1.84 -14.57 -12.52
C PRO A 32 1.75 -15.55 -11.34
N THR A 33 1.62 -15.01 -10.13
CA THR A 33 1.43 -15.81 -8.92
C THR A 33 0.08 -16.52 -8.94
N ASN A 34 -0.01 -17.63 -8.20
CA ASN A 34 -1.22 -18.46 -8.12
C ASN A 34 -2.50 -17.63 -7.93
N ASN A 35 -3.52 -17.92 -8.75
CA ASN A 35 -4.80 -17.21 -8.85
C ASN A 35 -4.74 -15.77 -9.37
N LEU A 36 -3.57 -15.21 -9.70
CA LEU A 36 -3.44 -13.87 -10.29
C LEU A 36 -2.79 -13.92 -11.68
N GLU A 37 -2.85 -15.07 -12.36
CA GLU A 37 -2.49 -15.21 -13.78
C GLU A 37 -3.40 -14.32 -14.65
N LYS A 38 -4.66 -14.18 -14.24
CA LYS A 38 -5.66 -13.29 -14.85
C LYS A 38 -6.45 -12.53 -13.77
N PRO A 39 -5.88 -11.47 -13.17
CA PRO A 39 -6.43 -10.84 -11.97
C PRO A 39 -7.90 -10.40 -12.10
N GLY A 40 -8.27 -9.82 -13.25
CA GLY A 40 -9.65 -9.37 -13.51
C GLY A 40 -10.67 -10.50 -13.55
N GLU A 41 -10.32 -11.66 -14.13
CA GLU A 41 -11.20 -12.85 -14.14
C GLU A 41 -11.32 -13.43 -12.72
N THR A 42 -10.20 -13.51 -11.98
CA THR A 42 -10.16 -14.05 -10.62
C THR A 42 -11.04 -13.27 -9.65
N ILE A 43 -10.97 -11.94 -9.66
CA ILE A 43 -11.69 -11.14 -8.67
C ILE A 43 -13.15 -10.92 -9.02
N LYS A 44 -13.56 -11.13 -10.29
CA LYS A 44 -14.92 -10.86 -10.76
C LYS A 44 -16.04 -11.39 -9.84
N PRO A 45 -16.00 -12.65 -9.33
CA PRO A 45 -17.05 -13.15 -8.44
C PRO A 45 -16.98 -12.64 -6.99
N ILE A 46 -15.90 -11.96 -6.60
CA ILE A 46 -15.65 -11.57 -5.20
C ILE A 46 -15.42 -10.07 -4.99
N ILE A 47 -15.31 -9.29 -6.07
CA ILE A 47 -15.02 -7.85 -6.01
C ILE A 47 -16.09 -7.08 -5.22
N GLU A 48 -17.34 -7.54 -5.24
CA GLU A 48 -18.43 -6.87 -4.51
C GLU A 48 -18.22 -6.85 -2.99
N TYR A 49 -17.51 -7.85 -2.44
CA TYR A 49 -17.28 -8.03 -1.01
C TYR A 49 -16.09 -7.23 -0.45
N CYS A 50 -15.42 -6.42 -1.27
CA CYS A 50 -14.34 -5.54 -0.81
C CYS A 50 -14.74 -4.07 -0.90
N ASP A 51 -14.15 -3.25 -0.03
CA ASP A 51 -14.37 -1.79 -0.03
C ASP A 51 -13.45 -1.09 -1.03
N ALA A 52 -12.27 -1.65 -1.29
CA ALA A 52 -11.27 -1.07 -2.18
C ALA A 52 -10.37 -2.14 -2.82
N LEU A 53 -9.71 -1.81 -3.93
CA LEU A 53 -8.66 -2.63 -4.54
C LEU A 53 -7.29 -2.03 -4.26
N PHE A 54 -6.30 -2.87 -3.94
CA PHE A 54 -4.90 -2.49 -3.95
C PHE A 54 -4.19 -3.15 -5.13
N VAL A 55 -3.83 -2.36 -6.14
CA VAL A 55 -3.48 -2.86 -7.48
C VAL A 55 -2.38 -2.03 -8.14
N THR A 56 -1.66 -2.59 -9.11
CA THR A 56 -0.70 -1.83 -9.92
C THR A 56 -1.39 -1.09 -11.07
N ARG A 57 -0.78 -0.01 -11.57
CA ARG A 57 -1.33 0.74 -12.72
C ARG A 57 -1.53 -0.11 -13.99
N GLY A 58 -0.70 -1.15 -14.18
CA GLY A 58 -0.80 -2.04 -15.34
C GLY A 58 -2.04 -2.92 -15.26
N VAL A 59 -2.22 -3.60 -14.12
CA VAL A 59 -3.40 -4.46 -13.90
C VAL A 59 -4.67 -3.62 -13.88
N LEU A 60 -4.66 -2.45 -13.24
CA LEU A 60 -5.83 -1.55 -13.20
C LEU A 60 -6.31 -1.20 -14.62
N ARG A 61 -5.41 -0.78 -15.51
CA ARG A 61 -5.76 -0.36 -16.87
C ARG A 61 -6.18 -1.53 -17.77
N ALA A 62 -5.58 -2.70 -17.57
CA ALA A 62 -5.74 -3.83 -18.48
C ALA A 62 -6.88 -4.79 -18.08
N ALA A 63 -7.20 -4.89 -16.80
CA ALA A 63 -8.01 -5.99 -16.26
C ALA A 63 -9.17 -5.55 -15.35
N ILE A 64 -9.26 -4.28 -14.97
CA ILE A 64 -10.31 -3.77 -14.09
C ILE A 64 -11.24 -2.87 -14.89
N ASP A 65 -12.54 -3.15 -14.86
CA ASP A 65 -13.54 -2.28 -15.48
C ASP A 65 -13.59 -0.94 -14.73
N PRO A 66 -13.41 0.22 -15.42
CA PRO A 66 -13.52 1.52 -14.79
C PRO A 66 -14.96 1.86 -14.37
N VAL A 67 -15.98 1.27 -15.01
CA VAL A 67 -17.39 1.58 -14.73
C VAL A 67 -17.86 0.79 -13.50
N GLY A 68 -18.28 1.50 -12.46
CA GLY A 68 -18.73 0.87 -11.21
C GLY A 68 -17.60 0.21 -10.40
N SER A 69 -16.35 0.56 -10.70
CA SER A 69 -15.19 0.03 -9.99
C SER A 69 -15.17 0.43 -8.52
N LYS A 70 -14.50 -0.39 -7.70
CA LYS A 70 -14.22 -0.06 -6.31
C LYS A 70 -13.15 1.05 -6.23
N PRO A 71 -13.15 1.86 -5.16
CA PRO A 71 -12.05 2.75 -4.81
C PRO A 71 -10.67 2.08 -4.98
N ILE A 72 -9.71 2.83 -5.50
CA ILE A 72 -8.37 2.30 -5.83
C ILE A 72 -7.32 2.84 -4.88
N ILE A 73 -6.56 1.92 -4.29
CA ILE A 73 -5.24 2.17 -3.72
C ILE A 73 -4.23 1.69 -4.76
N LEU A 74 -3.33 2.57 -5.22
CA LEU A 74 -2.41 2.23 -6.29
C LEU A 74 -1.04 1.85 -5.74
N ARG A 75 -0.52 0.67 -6.09
CA ARG A 75 0.88 0.31 -5.88
C ARG A 75 1.77 1.23 -6.71
N VAL A 76 2.61 2.02 -6.06
CA VAL A 76 3.52 2.98 -6.72
C VAL A 76 5.00 2.72 -6.49
N SER A 77 5.36 1.67 -5.74
CA SER A 77 6.74 1.20 -5.61
C SER A 77 6.96 -0.15 -6.31
N GLY A 78 8.22 -0.55 -6.47
CA GLY A 78 8.63 -1.80 -7.10
C GLY A 78 10.01 -1.68 -7.75
N GLY A 79 10.24 -2.39 -8.86
CA GLY A 79 11.53 -2.39 -9.55
C GLY A 79 12.47 -3.52 -9.13
N THR A 80 11.95 -4.48 -8.37
CA THR A 80 12.62 -5.71 -7.96
C THR A 80 11.81 -6.92 -8.41
N SER A 81 12.42 -8.12 -8.39
CA SER A 81 11.73 -9.38 -8.69
C SER A 81 12.34 -10.53 -7.90
N VAL A 82 11.62 -11.63 -7.79
CA VAL A 82 12.11 -12.87 -7.17
C VAL A 82 13.30 -13.52 -7.88
N VAL A 83 13.59 -13.11 -9.11
CA VAL A 83 14.76 -13.56 -9.89
C VAL A 83 15.98 -12.67 -9.62
N GLY A 84 15.73 -11.41 -9.23
CA GLY A 84 16.78 -10.43 -8.98
C GLY A 84 17.47 -10.59 -7.64
N GLY A 85 18.17 -9.52 -7.23
CA GLY A 85 18.85 -9.45 -5.94
C GLY A 85 17.88 -9.26 -4.77
N ASP A 86 18.16 -8.27 -3.93
CA ASP A 86 17.34 -7.99 -2.75
C ASP A 86 15.97 -7.38 -3.14
N LEU A 87 14.88 -7.99 -2.67
CA LEU A 87 13.53 -7.50 -2.89
C LEU A 87 13.30 -6.12 -2.25
N ALA A 88 14.07 -5.77 -1.21
CA ALA A 88 13.98 -4.48 -0.54
C ALA A 88 14.49 -3.30 -1.38
N ASN A 89 15.21 -3.55 -2.49
CA ASN A 89 15.73 -2.51 -3.37
C ASN A 89 14.65 -1.88 -4.27
N GLU A 90 13.53 -1.46 -3.67
CA GLU A 90 12.43 -0.84 -4.38
C GLU A 90 12.68 0.66 -4.63
N GLY A 91 12.17 1.13 -5.76
CA GLY A 91 12.03 2.54 -6.11
C GLY A 91 10.57 2.91 -6.36
N LEU A 92 10.30 4.20 -6.53
CA LEU A 92 9.02 4.67 -7.05
C LEU A 92 8.91 4.32 -8.54
N THR A 93 7.88 3.56 -8.90
CA THR A 93 7.62 3.08 -10.27
C THR A 93 6.53 3.88 -10.98
N THR A 94 5.73 4.62 -10.22
CA THR A 94 4.58 5.38 -10.73
C THR A 94 4.59 6.79 -10.14
N SER A 95 4.41 7.80 -10.98
CA SER A 95 4.37 9.21 -10.55
C SER A 95 3.01 9.60 -10.01
N ILE A 96 2.98 10.61 -9.15
CA ILE A 96 1.72 11.17 -8.63
C ILE A 96 0.78 11.64 -9.74
N LYS A 97 1.31 12.19 -10.83
CA LYS A 97 0.52 12.64 -12.00
C LYS A 97 -0.28 11.49 -12.63
N ASP A 98 0.25 10.26 -12.64
CA ASP A 98 -0.48 9.11 -13.15
C ASP A 98 -1.51 8.58 -12.15
N ALA A 99 -1.20 8.63 -10.86
CA ALA A 99 -2.17 8.34 -9.80
C ALA A 99 -3.39 9.29 -9.86
N VAL A 100 -3.15 10.60 -10.05
CA VAL A 100 -4.22 11.59 -10.26
C VAL A 100 -5.03 11.27 -11.52
N ARG A 101 -4.36 10.96 -12.64
CA ARG A 101 -5.03 10.60 -13.91
C ARG A 101 -5.92 9.35 -13.78
N LEU A 102 -5.54 8.41 -12.91
CA LEU A 102 -6.27 7.19 -12.62
C LEU A 102 -7.40 7.37 -11.59
N ASN A 103 -7.61 8.60 -11.09
CA ASN A 103 -8.63 8.92 -10.09
C ASN A 103 -8.54 8.02 -8.84
N VAL A 104 -7.33 7.82 -8.31
CA VAL A 104 -7.12 6.92 -7.17
C VAL A 104 -7.61 7.57 -5.86
N SER A 105 -8.07 6.73 -4.94
CA SER A 105 -8.40 7.12 -3.57
C SER A 105 -7.16 7.13 -2.66
N GLY A 106 -6.10 6.42 -3.03
CA GLY A 106 -4.84 6.44 -2.30
C GLY A 106 -3.71 5.79 -3.09
N VAL A 107 -2.50 5.87 -2.55
CA VAL A 107 -1.31 5.19 -3.10
C VAL A 107 -0.63 4.37 -2.02
N GLY A 108 0.05 3.30 -2.41
CA GLY A 108 0.76 2.41 -1.51
C GLY A 108 2.20 2.15 -1.97
N LEU A 109 3.14 2.24 -1.04
CA LEU A 109 4.53 1.81 -1.24
C LEU A 109 5.01 0.89 -0.12
N SER A 110 6.08 0.14 -0.37
CA SER A 110 6.74 -0.70 0.62
C SER A 110 7.85 0.09 1.33
N VAL A 111 7.96 -0.08 2.65
CA VAL A 111 9.12 0.34 3.45
C VAL A 111 9.76 -0.88 4.08
N PHE A 112 11.09 -0.96 4.01
CA PHE A 112 11.87 -2.14 4.45
C PHE A 112 12.85 -1.76 5.56
N ILE A 113 12.30 -1.48 6.75
CA ILE A 113 13.08 -1.07 7.92
C ILE A 113 13.92 -2.25 8.44
N GLY A 114 15.19 -1.99 8.73
CA GLY A 114 16.19 -2.99 9.08
C GLY A 114 16.85 -3.71 7.89
N SER A 115 16.47 -3.39 6.65
CA SER A 115 17.12 -3.93 5.45
C SER A 115 18.30 -3.06 5.00
N SER A 116 19.13 -3.60 4.08
CA SER A 116 20.18 -2.84 3.39
C SER A 116 19.66 -1.63 2.60
N TYR A 117 18.36 -1.58 2.30
CA TYR A 117 17.70 -0.55 1.50
C TYR A 117 16.71 0.29 2.32
N GLU A 118 16.74 0.21 3.67
CA GLU A 118 15.87 0.99 4.57
C GLU A 118 15.87 2.47 4.19
N ARG A 119 17.06 3.10 4.15
CA ARG A 119 17.22 4.53 3.85
C ARG A 119 16.53 4.91 2.54
N GLN A 120 16.73 4.13 1.49
CA GLN A 120 16.13 4.38 0.17
C GLN A 120 14.60 4.32 0.25
N THR A 121 14.06 3.30 0.88
CA THR A 121 12.60 3.10 0.96
C THR A 121 11.91 4.15 1.84
N LEU A 122 12.56 4.62 2.91
CA LEU A 122 12.07 5.72 3.75
C LEU A 122 12.16 7.08 3.03
N LEU A 123 13.21 7.33 2.24
CA LEU A 123 13.29 8.53 1.40
C LEU A 123 12.23 8.52 0.30
N ASN A 124 11.92 7.36 -0.29
CA ASN A 124 10.81 7.20 -1.22
C ASN A 124 9.47 7.51 -0.55
N LEU A 125 9.26 7.10 0.70
CA LEU A 125 8.06 7.44 1.48
C LEU A 125 7.93 8.95 1.65
N GLY A 126 8.96 9.62 2.15
CA GLY A 126 8.93 11.07 2.38
C GLY A 126 8.66 11.85 1.09
N LYS A 127 9.37 11.51 0.00
CA LYS A 127 9.13 12.12 -1.31
C LYS A 127 7.69 11.92 -1.79
N LEU A 128 7.15 10.71 -1.64
CA LEU A 128 5.79 10.43 -2.09
C LEU A 128 4.77 11.19 -1.24
N VAL A 129 4.97 11.29 0.08
CA VAL A 129 4.12 12.10 0.97
C VAL A 129 4.09 13.55 0.50
N ASP A 130 5.26 14.17 0.26
CA ASP A 130 5.34 15.55 -0.24
C ASP A 130 4.55 15.73 -1.55
N GLU A 131 4.77 14.84 -2.53
CA GLU A 131 4.07 14.86 -3.81
C GLU A 131 2.55 14.66 -3.65
N CYS A 132 2.12 13.82 -2.72
CA CYS A 132 0.73 13.46 -2.50
C CYS A 132 -0.08 14.53 -1.76
N GLU A 133 0.55 15.26 -0.82
CA GLU A 133 -0.07 16.37 -0.10
C GLU A 133 -0.53 17.47 -1.07
N GLU A 134 0.21 17.74 -2.15
CA GLU A 134 -0.18 18.71 -3.19
C GLU A 134 -1.54 18.39 -3.85
N TYR A 135 -1.94 17.11 -3.89
CA TYR A 135 -3.17 16.64 -4.54
C TYR A 135 -4.20 16.10 -3.56
N GLY A 136 -3.92 16.16 -2.25
CA GLY A 136 -4.77 15.59 -1.20
C GLY A 136 -4.97 14.07 -1.36
N ILE A 137 -3.95 13.34 -1.79
CA ILE A 137 -4.00 11.88 -1.96
C ILE A 137 -3.35 11.22 -0.74
N PRO A 138 -4.03 10.34 0.00
CA PRO A 138 -3.42 9.67 1.15
C PRO A 138 -2.39 8.62 0.71
N VAL A 139 -1.28 8.56 1.45
CA VAL A 139 -0.22 7.55 1.29
C VAL A 139 -0.40 6.43 2.33
N MET A 140 -0.44 5.20 1.86
CA MET A 140 -0.35 3.97 2.66
C MET A 140 1.09 3.43 2.66
N ALA A 141 1.73 3.41 3.82
CA ALA A 141 3.02 2.76 3.98
C ALA A 141 2.82 1.28 4.31
N VAL A 142 3.37 0.38 3.49
CA VAL A 142 3.35 -1.07 3.72
C VAL A 142 4.65 -1.46 4.39
N THR A 143 4.58 -1.84 5.67
CA THR A 143 5.74 -2.32 6.42
C THR A 143 6.08 -3.74 5.95
N ALA A 144 7.05 -3.82 5.04
CA ALA A 144 7.48 -5.08 4.45
C ALA A 144 8.66 -5.62 5.26
N VAL A 145 8.50 -6.86 5.74
CA VAL A 145 9.55 -7.57 6.46
C VAL A 145 10.26 -8.44 5.45
N GLY A 146 11.58 -8.28 5.32
CA GLY A 146 12.41 -9.10 4.42
C GLY A 146 12.42 -10.58 4.81
N LYS A 147 13.41 -11.34 4.34
CA LYS A 147 13.52 -12.80 4.58
C LYS A 147 13.60 -13.20 6.07
N GLU A 148 13.83 -12.25 6.97
CA GLU A 148 13.94 -12.49 8.41
C GLU A 148 12.55 -12.41 9.10
N LEU A 149 11.74 -13.45 8.87
CA LEU A 149 10.39 -13.62 9.43
C LEU A 149 10.36 -13.62 10.98
N GLU A 150 11.47 -13.96 11.62
CA GLU A 150 11.60 -14.06 13.09
C GLU A 150 11.60 -12.70 13.81
N LYS A 151 11.73 -11.59 13.07
CA LYS A 151 11.78 -10.22 13.65
C LYS A 151 10.40 -9.54 13.75
N ARG A 152 9.28 -10.27 13.59
CA ARG A 152 7.91 -9.72 13.58
C ARG A 152 7.28 -9.53 14.97
N ASP A 153 8.10 -9.29 15.99
CA ASP A 153 7.55 -9.00 17.32
C ASP A 153 6.83 -7.63 17.35
N ALA A 154 5.99 -7.43 18.36
CA ALA A 154 5.23 -6.19 18.51
C ALA A 154 6.14 -4.95 18.58
N ARG A 155 7.35 -5.09 19.13
CA ARG A 155 8.29 -3.96 19.28
C ARG A 155 8.80 -3.50 17.91
N TYR A 156 9.22 -4.42 17.07
CA TYR A 156 9.71 -4.13 15.73
C TYR A 156 8.59 -3.58 14.84
N LEU A 157 7.40 -4.19 14.87
CA LEU A 157 6.27 -3.70 14.08
C LEU A 157 5.81 -2.31 14.55
N ALA A 158 5.75 -2.06 15.86
CA ALA A 158 5.44 -0.74 16.41
C ALA A 158 6.46 0.32 15.97
N LEU A 159 7.76 -0.01 16.00
CA LEU A 159 8.82 0.87 15.47
C LEU A 159 8.57 1.20 13.99
N CYS A 160 8.31 0.18 13.17
CA CYS A 160 8.10 0.37 11.73
C CYS A 160 6.88 1.24 11.44
N CYS A 161 5.77 0.96 12.12
CA CYS A 161 4.52 1.69 11.94
C CYS A 161 4.65 3.15 12.40
N ARG A 162 5.32 3.38 13.55
CA ARG A 162 5.57 4.73 14.06
C ARG A 162 6.46 5.54 13.14
N ILE A 163 7.57 4.97 12.64
CA ILE A 163 8.45 5.67 11.68
C ILE A 163 7.67 6.08 10.43
N ALA A 164 6.86 5.17 9.87
CA ALA A 164 6.05 5.48 8.69
C ALA A 164 5.03 6.60 8.95
N ALA A 165 4.38 6.59 10.13
CA ALA A 165 3.44 7.62 10.53
C ALA A 165 4.13 8.99 10.74
N GLU A 166 5.32 9.02 11.37
CA GLU A 166 6.11 10.24 11.59
C GLU A 166 6.60 10.87 10.27
N ILE A 167 6.89 10.06 9.25
CA ILE A 167 7.24 10.58 7.92
C ILE A 167 6.01 11.19 7.22
N GLY A 168 4.79 10.87 7.66
CA GLY A 168 3.55 11.52 7.20
C GLY A 168 2.58 10.62 6.45
N ALA A 169 2.82 9.30 6.43
CA ALA A 169 1.84 8.33 5.92
C ALA A 169 0.50 8.50 6.66
N LYS A 170 -0.61 8.35 5.93
CA LYS A 170 -1.97 8.45 6.50
C LYS A 170 -2.58 7.10 6.84
N VAL A 171 -2.02 6.02 6.28
CA VAL A 171 -2.41 4.64 6.54
C VAL A 171 -1.13 3.82 6.65
N VAL A 172 -1.10 2.86 7.57
CA VAL A 172 -0.02 1.87 7.65
C VAL A 172 -0.62 0.48 7.50
N LYS A 173 -0.09 -0.29 6.55
CA LYS A 173 -0.37 -1.72 6.39
C LYS A 173 0.77 -2.51 7.02
N THR A 174 0.45 -3.34 8.00
CA THR A 174 1.41 -4.16 8.73
C THR A 174 0.89 -5.59 8.93
N TYR A 175 1.74 -6.46 9.47
CA TYR A 175 1.37 -7.81 9.85
C TYR A 175 0.75 -7.83 11.24
N TRP A 176 -0.16 -8.78 11.48
CA TRP A 176 -0.62 -9.07 12.83
C TRP A 176 0.47 -9.83 13.61
N CYS A 177 0.55 -9.58 14.91
CA CYS A 177 1.43 -10.27 15.86
C CYS A 177 0.75 -10.44 17.22
N GLU A 178 1.35 -11.21 18.12
CA GLU A 178 0.96 -11.19 19.54
C GLU A 178 1.20 -9.79 20.12
N GLU A 179 0.36 -9.36 21.06
CA GLU A 179 0.36 -8.00 21.64
C GLU A 179 0.21 -6.87 20.59
N PHE A 180 -0.61 -7.11 19.56
CA PHE A 180 -0.85 -6.16 18.47
C PHE A 180 -1.39 -4.80 18.94
N GLU A 181 -2.01 -4.75 20.11
CA GLU A 181 -2.46 -3.51 20.76
C GLU A 181 -1.29 -2.52 20.90
N LYS A 182 -0.08 -2.99 21.23
CA LYS A 182 1.13 -2.15 21.30
C LYS A 182 1.49 -1.54 19.94
N VAL A 183 1.22 -2.25 18.85
CA VAL A 183 1.45 -1.76 17.48
C VAL A 183 0.42 -0.69 17.13
N THR A 184 -0.84 -0.91 17.47
CA THR A 184 -1.92 0.05 17.21
C THR A 184 -1.80 1.32 18.06
N GLU A 185 -1.37 1.20 19.33
CA GLU A 185 -1.15 2.36 20.22
C GLU A 185 0.09 3.19 19.81
N ALA A 186 1.00 2.61 19.03
CA ALA A 186 2.20 3.29 18.56
C ALA A 186 1.98 4.23 17.37
N VAL A 187 0.83 4.17 16.69
CA VAL A 187 0.52 5.04 15.54
C VAL A 187 -0.40 6.20 15.93
N LEU A 188 -0.29 7.32 15.19
CA LEU A 188 -0.88 8.61 15.55
C LEU A 188 -2.28 8.85 14.96
N PHE A 189 -2.83 7.88 14.24
CA PHE A 189 -4.13 7.96 13.60
C PHE A 189 -4.97 6.71 13.91
N PRO A 190 -6.31 6.83 13.85
CA PRO A 190 -7.24 5.74 14.19
C PRO A 190 -7.08 4.51 13.32
#